data_AF-A0A073IRM6-F1
#
_entry.id   AF-A0A073IRM6-F1
#
_cell.length_a   1.000
_cell.length_b   1.000
_cell.length_c   1.000
_cell.angle_alpha   90.00
_cell.angle_beta   90.00
_cell.angle_gamma   90.00
#
_symmetry.space_group_name_H-M   'P 1'
#
loop_
_entity.id
_entity.type
_entity.pdbx_description
1 polymer ?
#
loop_
_entity_poly.entity_id
_entity_poly.type
_entity_poly.pdbx_seq_one_letter_code
_entity_poly.pdbx_strand_id
1 'polypeptide(L)'
;MISSILPYWDQNIDLDIAPWVPYGRDFSPVSVNGLYNPLLGGVAGLAFEMKSEFLYLRSFKSGNIGTMARQNMIDPQRNETTELGFTMVFAYSEQLEHSVLPLLRKFPGLMAGLTLCDIWDGDVLVDECKVLMLIDEDPFFNEADFIQSLHRAFQRHCGLEKSNISFFAEKFGYRRCSISYETDDLTQMRVTQALFDMELDATKEVLGPAPELKVPPLPAMGIEKADR
;
A
#
# COMPACT_ATOMS: atom_id res chain seq x y z
N MET A 1 21.21 -8.58 5.67
CA MET A 1 20.53 -7.62 4.79
C MET A 1 20.00 -8.39 3.60
N ILE A 2 18.73 -8.75 3.62
CA ILE A 2 18.04 -9.21 2.42
C ILE A 2 17.76 -7.93 1.63
N SER A 3 18.41 -7.78 0.48
CA SER A 3 18.22 -6.62 -0.38
C SER A 3 16.85 -6.76 -1.05
N SER A 4 15.91 -5.87 -0.75
CA SER A 4 14.68 -5.73 -1.53
C SER A 4 15.01 -5.42 -2.99
N ILE A 5 14.14 -5.85 -3.91
CA ILE A 5 14.33 -5.71 -5.35
C ILE A 5 13.76 -4.36 -5.83
N LEU A 6 12.69 -3.90 -5.18
CA LEU A 6 12.05 -2.63 -5.40
C LEU A 6 12.77 -1.51 -4.65
N PRO A 7 12.74 -0.29 -5.22
CA PRO A 7 13.31 0.89 -4.58
C PRO A 7 12.50 1.26 -3.33
N TYR A 8 13.18 1.81 -2.34
CA TYR A 8 12.51 2.52 -1.25
C TYR A 8 12.10 3.91 -1.73
N TRP A 9 10.99 4.41 -1.19
CA TRP A 9 10.45 5.71 -1.50
C TRP A 9 10.60 6.67 -0.32
N ASP A 10 10.81 7.94 -0.64
CA ASP A 10 11.12 9.02 0.31
C ASP A 10 9.91 9.55 1.10
N GLN A 11 8.69 9.14 0.73
CA GLN A 11 7.47 9.54 1.42
C GLN A 11 6.77 8.34 2.05
N ASN A 12 6.40 8.51 3.32
CA ASN A 12 5.54 7.59 4.05
C ASN A 12 4.08 7.73 3.59
N ILE A 13 3.30 6.68 3.79
CA ILE A 13 1.85 6.68 3.58
C ILE A 13 1.15 6.78 4.92
N ASP A 14 0.35 7.83 5.11
CA ASP A 14 -0.49 7.96 6.29
C ASP A 14 -1.91 7.44 6.01
N LEU A 15 -2.35 6.46 6.81
CA LEU A 15 -3.71 5.93 6.78
C LEU A 15 -4.46 6.28 8.07
N ASP A 16 -5.49 7.11 7.94
CA ASP A 16 -6.40 7.41 9.05
C ASP A 16 -7.49 6.34 9.19
N ILE A 17 -7.66 5.84 10.41
CA ILE A 17 -8.77 4.98 10.80
C ILE A 17 -9.82 5.78 11.57
N ALA A 18 -11.09 5.44 11.36
CA ALA A 18 -12.19 6.07 12.06
C ALA A 18 -12.36 5.52 13.49
N PRO A 19 -12.53 6.39 14.51
CA PRO A 19 -12.46 6.06 15.94
C PRO A 19 -13.59 5.15 16.46
N TRP A 20 -14.64 4.96 15.66
CA TRP A 20 -15.85 4.22 16.06
C TRP A 20 -15.83 2.74 15.69
N VAL A 21 -14.81 2.27 14.94
CA VAL A 21 -14.55 0.84 14.73
C VAL A 21 -13.18 0.52 15.31
N PRO A 22 -13.09 -0.31 16.37
CA PRO A 22 -11.81 -0.60 17.00
C PRO A 22 -10.81 -1.22 16.03
N TYR A 23 -9.61 -0.65 15.96
CA TYR A 23 -8.46 -1.30 15.33
C TYR A 23 -8.26 -2.70 15.95
N GLY A 24 -7.95 -3.70 15.12
CA GLY A 24 -7.82 -5.08 15.56
C GLY A 24 -9.13 -5.87 15.73
N ARG A 25 -10.31 -5.32 15.39
CA ARG A 25 -11.56 -6.08 15.25
C ARG A 25 -12.12 -5.90 13.84
N ASP A 26 -12.27 -6.99 13.08
CA ASP A 26 -12.95 -6.92 11.78
C ASP A 26 -14.09 -7.92 11.60
N PHE A 27 -15.01 -7.50 10.73
CA PHE A 27 -16.07 -8.28 10.12
C PHE A 27 -15.74 -8.49 8.63
N SER A 28 -14.93 -9.51 8.34
CA SER A 28 -14.65 -10.06 6.99
C SER A 28 -13.77 -9.19 6.05
N PRO A 29 -12.45 -9.06 6.30
CA PRO A 29 -11.56 -8.18 5.52
C PRO A 29 -11.44 -8.54 4.02
N VAL A 30 -11.68 -9.79 3.63
CA VAL A 30 -11.53 -10.25 2.23
C VAL A 30 -12.85 -10.17 1.46
N SER A 31 -13.94 -10.66 2.05
CA SER A 31 -15.27 -10.80 1.46
C SER A 31 -15.85 -9.46 1.06
N VAL A 32 -15.50 -8.42 1.80
CA VAL A 32 -15.91 -7.05 1.57
C VAL A 32 -15.37 -6.51 0.26
N ASN A 33 -14.12 -6.83 -0.06
CA ASN A 33 -13.53 -6.46 -1.35
C ASN A 33 -14.25 -7.18 -2.50
N GLY A 34 -14.72 -8.40 -2.25
CA GLY A 34 -15.57 -9.16 -3.18
C GLY A 34 -16.94 -8.53 -3.46
N LEU A 35 -17.49 -7.71 -2.56
CA LEU A 35 -18.75 -6.98 -2.78
C LEU A 35 -18.59 -5.87 -3.83
N TYR A 36 -17.39 -5.30 -3.94
CA TYR A 36 -17.08 -4.29 -4.97
C TYR A 36 -16.67 -4.95 -6.28
N ASN A 37 -15.71 -5.88 -6.21
CA ASN A 37 -15.22 -6.60 -7.38
C ASN A 37 -14.80 -8.02 -6.95
N PRO A 38 -15.39 -9.09 -7.51
CA PRO A 38 -15.01 -10.47 -7.19
C PRO A 38 -13.52 -10.76 -7.39
N LEU A 39 -12.86 -10.10 -8.35
CA LEU A 39 -11.43 -10.22 -8.56
C LEU A 39 -10.61 -9.60 -7.43
N LEU A 40 -11.06 -8.48 -6.84
CA LEU A 40 -10.40 -7.89 -5.68
C LEU A 40 -10.52 -8.78 -4.44
N GLY A 41 -11.66 -9.46 -4.26
CA GLY A 41 -11.79 -10.49 -3.22
C GLY A 41 -10.79 -11.64 -3.42
N GLY A 42 -10.59 -12.07 -4.68
CA GLY A 42 -9.57 -13.06 -5.02
C GLY A 42 -8.14 -12.57 -4.76
N VAL A 43 -7.82 -11.34 -5.16
CA VAL A 43 -6.51 -10.70 -4.93
C VAL A 43 -6.22 -10.58 -3.43
N ALA A 44 -7.16 -10.06 -2.66
CA ALA A 44 -7.02 -9.92 -1.20
C ALA A 44 -6.83 -11.28 -0.52
N GLY A 45 -7.58 -12.31 -0.95
CA GLY A 45 -7.39 -13.65 -0.44
C GLY A 45 -6.02 -14.25 -0.78
N LEU A 46 -5.58 -14.13 -2.03
CA LEU A 46 -4.29 -14.66 -2.46
C LEU A 46 -3.11 -13.88 -1.86
N ALA A 47 -3.28 -12.59 -1.52
CA ALA A 47 -2.28 -11.84 -0.77
C ALA A 47 -1.97 -12.52 0.59
N PHE A 48 -2.99 -13.03 1.30
CA PHE A 48 -2.78 -13.79 2.54
C PHE A 48 -1.96 -15.06 2.35
N GLU A 49 -2.13 -15.76 1.21
CA GLU A 49 -1.31 -16.94 0.88
C GLU A 49 0.17 -16.57 0.69
N MET A 50 0.44 -15.35 0.25
CA MET A 50 1.79 -14.79 0.10
C MET A 50 2.28 -14.07 1.35
N LYS A 51 1.64 -14.30 2.51
CA LYS A 51 1.96 -13.63 3.78
C LYS A 51 1.95 -12.10 3.62
N SER A 52 0.91 -11.58 3.01
CA SER A 52 0.70 -10.16 2.77
C SER A 52 -0.78 -9.85 2.98
N GLU A 53 -1.11 -8.57 3.05
CA GLU A 53 -2.47 -8.10 3.21
C GLU A 53 -2.77 -7.00 2.20
N PHE A 54 -3.95 -7.05 1.59
CA PHE A 54 -4.44 -5.96 0.77
C PHE A 54 -5.04 -4.87 1.67
N LEU A 55 -4.35 -3.73 1.75
CA LEU A 55 -4.69 -2.66 2.68
C LEU A 55 -5.65 -1.65 2.04
N TYR A 56 -5.28 -1.16 0.85
CA TYR A 56 -5.92 0.00 0.25
C TYR A 56 -5.76 0.03 -1.27
N LEU A 57 -6.79 0.54 -1.95
CA LEU A 57 -6.79 0.92 -3.36
C LEU A 57 -7.55 2.24 -3.50
N ARG A 58 -6.98 3.15 -4.28
CA ARG A 58 -7.62 4.38 -4.74
C ARG A 58 -7.51 4.48 -6.24
N SER A 59 -8.62 4.79 -6.87
CA SER A 59 -8.65 5.17 -8.29
C SER A 59 -9.83 6.06 -8.58
N PHE A 60 -9.80 6.75 -9.71
CA PHE A 60 -10.95 7.53 -10.19
C PHE A 60 -12.18 6.66 -10.49
N LYS A 61 -11.97 5.40 -10.91
CA LYS A 61 -13.05 4.48 -11.33
C LYS A 61 -13.69 3.76 -10.15
N SER A 62 -12.87 3.30 -9.23
CA SER A 62 -13.28 2.46 -8.09
C SER A 62 -13.45 3.25 -6.80
N GLY A 63 -13.03 4.52 -6.77
CA GLY A 63 -12.97 5.30 -5.55
C GLY A 63 -11.94 4.70 -4.59
N ASN A 64 -12.26 4.68 -3.30
CA ASN A 64 -11.41 4.11 -2.26
C ASN A 64 -11.98 2.76 -1.78
N ILE A 65 -11.20 1.69 -1.95
CA ILE A 65 -11.55 0.31 -1.62
C ILE A 65 -10.40 -0.33 -0.82
N GLY A 66 -10.70 -1.32 0.00
CA GLY A 66 -9.69 -2.05 0.76
C GLY A 66 -10.13 -2.30 2.20
N THR A 67 -9.38 -3.15 2.87
CA THR A 67 -9.59 -3.51 4.28
C THR A 67 -9.49 -2.27 5.19
N MET A 68 -8.64 -1.31 4.83
CA MET A 68 -8.47 -0.04 5.53
C MET A 68 -9.30 1.11 4.93
N ALA A 69 -9.87 0.95 3.74
CA ALA A 69 -10.58 2.01 3.02
C ALA A 69 -12.02 2.28 3.48
N ARG A 70 -12.59 1.41 4.33
CA ARG A 70 -13.96 1.55 4.84
C ARG A 70 -14.20 2.79 5.73
N GLN A 71 -13.18 3.62 5.90
CA GLN A 71 -13.15 4.72 6.87
C GLN A 71 -12.72 6.06 6.29
N ASN A 72 -12.95 6.33 4.99
CA ASN A 72 -12.65 7.62 4.35
C ASN A 72 -13.26 8.83 5.10
N MET A 73 -12.52 9.39 6.05
CA MET A 73 -12.24 10.82 6.07
C MET A 73 -10.76 10.92 5.72
N ILE A 74 -10.46 11.20 4.46
CA ILE A 74 -9.13 11.71 4.10
C ILE A 74 -9.03 13.03 4.85
N ASP A 75 -8.10 13.17 5.82
CA ASP A 75 -7.70 14.50 6.27
C ASP A 75 -7.03 15.20 5.08
N PRO A 76 -7.66 16.23 4.49
CA PRO A 76 -7.11 16.95 3.35
C PRO A 76 -5.78 17.64 3.70
N GLN A 77 -5.45 17.80 4.98
CA GLN A 77 -4.23 18.48 5.43
C GLN A 77 -2.99 17.57 5.48
N ARG A 78 -3.16 16.25 5.59
CA ARG A 78 -2.05 15.29 5.68
C ARG A 78 -1.66 14.66 4.34
N ASN A 79 -2.57 14.67 3.37
CA ASN A 79 -2.39 14.02 2.07
C ASN A 79 -2.44 15.02 0.89
N GLU A 80 -1.62 16.07 0.92
CA GLU A 80 -1.57 17.12 -0.12
C GLU A 80 -1.09 16.62 -1.50
N THR A 81 -0.56 15.39 -1.60
CA THR A 81 0.18 14.92 -2.80
C THR A 81 -0.45 13.76 -3.56
N THR A 82 -1.67 13.28 -3.22
CA THR A 82 -2.23 12.02 -3.79
C THR A 82 -3.67 12.13 -4.29
N GLU A 83 -4.03 13.16 -5.06
CA GLU A 83 -5.45 13.33 -5.44
C GLU A 83 -5.91 12.63 -6.73
N LEU A 84 -5.05 12.53 -7.76
CA LEU A 84 -5.41 12.00 -9.08
C LEU A 84 -4.45 10.88 -9.48
N GLY A 85 -4.98 9.67 -9.72
CA GLY A 85 -4.22 8.51 -10.21
C GLY A 85 -4.77 7.18 -9.70
N PHE A 86 -4.01 6.12 -9.95
CA PHE A 86 -4.21 4.79 -9.37
C PHE A 86 -3.16 4.55 -8.28
N THR A 87 -3.61 4.17 -7.09
CA THR A 87 -2.75 3.77 -5.99
C THR A 87 -3.26 2.46 -5.40
N MET A 88 -2.37 1.50 -5.18
CA MET A 88 -2.71 0.24 -4.52
C MET A 88 -1.61 -0.13 -3.54
N VAL A 89 -2.00 -0.48 -2.31
CA VAL A 89 -1.08 -0.69 -1.20
C VAL A 89 -1.32 -2.06 -0.58
N PHE A 90 -0.22 -2.78 -0.36
CA PHE A 90 -0.19 -4.06 0.32
C PHE A 90 0.81 -4.03 1.47
N ALA A 91 0.54 -4.78 2.53
CA ALA A 91 1.57 -5.09 3.52
C ALA A 91 2.73 -5.82 2.84
N TYR A 92 3.97 -5.44 3.15
CA TYR A 92 5.12 -5.97 2.44
C TYR A 92 5.37 -7.46 2.74
N SER A 93 5.81 -8.17 1.71
CA SER A 93 6.29 -9.55 1.75
C SER A 93 7.17 -9.77 0.52
N GLU A 94 8.30 -10.44 0.70
CA GLU A 94 9.20 -10.85 -0.38
C GLU A 94 8.44 -11.60 -1.50
N GLN A 95 7.48 -12.47 -1.14
CA GLN A 95 6.68 -13.21 -2.14
C GLN A 95 5.80 -12.29 -2.97
N LEU A 96 5.16 -11.31 -2.31
CA LEU A 96 4.34 -10.31 -2.98
C LEU A 96 5.20 -9.46 -3.93
N GLU A 97 6.36 -9.00 -3.47
CA GLU A 97 7.31 -8.22 -4.27
C GLU A 97 7.66 -8.95 -5.58
N HIS A 98 8.09 -10.20 -5.48
CA HIS A 98 8.39 -11.03 -6.64
C HIS A 98 7.20 -11.23 -7.58
N SER A 99 5.99 -11.34 -7.04
CA SER A 99 4.77 -11.55 -7.83
C SER A 99 4.38 -10.34 -8.69
N VAL A 100 4.77 -9.14 -8.27
CA VAL A 100 4.41 -7.86 -8.92
C VAL A 100 5.40 -7.46 -10.01
N LEU A 101 6.67 -7.86 -9.94
CA LEU A 101 7.71 -7.51 -10.94
C LEU A 101 7.30 -7.75 -12.41
N PRO A 102 6.64 -8.86 -12.78
CA PRO A 102 6.21 -9.06 -14.16
C PRO A 102 5.15 -8.05 -14.64
N LEU A 103 4.38 -7.48 -13.71
CA LEU A 103 3.31 -6.52 -14.02
C LEU A 103 3.89 -5.15 -14.39
N LEU A 104 4.99 -4.74 -13.77
CA LEU A 104 5.69 -3.49 -14.10
C LEU A 104 6.18 -3.46 -15.55
N ARG A 105 6.50 -4.64 -16.11
CA ARG A 105 6.86 -4.75 -17.53
C ARG A 105 5.65 -4.77 -18.46
N LYS A 106 4.49 -5.21 -17.97
CA LYS A 106 3.25 -5.32 -18.76
C LYS A 106 2.54 -3.95 -18.86
N PHE A 107 2.55 -3.16 -17.79
CA PHE A 107 1.83 -1.89 -17.70
C PHE A 107 2.82 -0.71 -17.73
N PRO A 108 3.06 -0.10 -18.91
CA PRO A 108 3.94 1.07 -19.00
C PRO A 108 3.29 2.25 -18.27
N GLY A 109 3.96 2.78 -17.25
CA GLY A 109 3.42 3.82 -16.36
C GLY A 109 3.27 3.35 -14.90
N LEU A 110 3.11 2.05 -14.69
CA LEU A 110 2.98 1.47 -13.37
C LEU A 110 4.35 1.45 -12.67
N MET A 111 4.42 2.12 -11.54
CA MET A 111 5.58 2.18 -10.66
C MET A 111 5.29 1.41 -9.37
N ALA A 112 6.33 0.80 -8.81
CA ALA A 112 6.26 0.12 -7.53
C ALA A 112 7.43 0.54 -6.65
N GLY A 113 7.16 0.68 -5.37
CA GLY A 113 8.17 1.00 -4.38
C GLY A 113 7.76 0.50 -2.99
N LEU A 114 8.76 0.49 -2.12
CA LEU A 114 8.61 0.16 -0.72
C LEU A 114 8.58 1.44 0.09
N THR A 115 7.65 1.53 1.03
CA THR A 115 7.57 2.67 1.93
C THR A 115 7.03 2.23 3.30
N LEU A 116 7.12 3.11 4.28
CA LEU A 116 6.46 2.94 5.57
C LEU A 116 5.03 3.45 5.48
N CYS A 117 4.12 2.72 6.13
CA CYS A 117 2.73 3.07 6.29
C CYS A 117 2.45 3.28 7.77
N ASP A 118 2.08 4.51 8.12
CA ASP A 118 1.71 4.90 9.48
C ASP A 118 0.19 4.90 9.58
N ILE A 119 -0.35 4.26 10.62
CA ILE A 119 -1.80 4.07 10.83
C ILE A 119 -2.24 4.90 12.04
N TRP A 120 -3.15 5.84 11.82
CA TRP A 120 -3.52 6.87 12.78
C TRP A 120 -4.99 6.77 13.20
N ASP A 121 -5.28 6.91 14.50
CA ASP A 121 -6.63 7.15 15.03
C ASP A 121 -6.68 8.58 15.58
N GLY A 122 -7.11 9.51 14.72
CA GLY A 122 -6.98 10.94 14.98
C GLY A 122 -5.51 11.36 15.13
N ASP A 123 -5.13 11.83 16.32
CA ASP A 123 -3.75 12.26 16.61
C ASP A 123 -2.88 11.14 17.21
N VAL A 124 -3.41 9.92 17.32
CA VAL A 124 -2.70 8.79 17.93
C VAL A 124 -2.20 7.85 16.84
N LEU A 125 -0.90 7.68 16.78
CA LEU A 125 -0.28 6.62 15.98
C LEU A 125 -0.59 5.26 16.63
N VAL A 126 -1.31 4.41 15.92
CA VAL A 126 -1.79 3.12 16.42
C VAL A 126 -0.91 1.97 15.94
N ASP A 127 -0.37 2.06 14.73
CA ASP A 127 0.43 1.00 14.13
C ASP A 127 1.31 1.54 13.00
N GLU A 128 2.36 0.81 12.67
CA GLU A 128 3.30 1.15 11.61
C GLU A 128 3.72 -0.13 10.88
N CYS A 129 3.82 -0.09 9.56
CA CYS A 129 4.28 -1.24 8.79
C CYS A 129 4.97 -0.87 7.49
N LYS A 130 5.85 -1.76 7.04
CA LYS A 130 6.45 -1.69 5.71
C LYS A 130 5.42 -2.16 4.69
N VAL A 131 5.25 -1.38 3.62
CA VAL A 131 4.27 -1.65 2.56
C VAL A 131 4.92 -1.64 1.20
N LEU A 132 4.31 -2.42 0.29
CA LEU A 132 4.53 -2.32 -1.14
C LEU A 132 3.41 -1.45 -1.72
N MET A 133 3.81 -0.33 -2.31
CA MET A 133 2.88 0.58 -2.99
C MET A 133 3.06 0.49 -4.51
N LEU A 134 1.94 0.47 -5.21
CA LEU A 134 1.83 0.54 -6.66
C LEU A 134 1.16 1.85 -7.03
N ILE A 135 1.77 2.60 -7.94
CA ILE A 135 1.28 3.89 -8.40
C ILE A 135 1.26 3.93 -9.92
N ASP A 136 0.18 4.47 -10.48
CA ASP A 136 0.14 4.96 -11.86
C ASP A 136 -0.48 6.37 -11.86
N GLU A 137 0.19 7.31 -12.52
CA GLU A 137 -0.24 8.72 -12.58
C GLU A 137 -1.42 8.94 -13.55
N ASP A 138 -1.70 8.01 -14.47
CA ASP A 138 -2.78 8.15 -15.45
C ASP A 138 -4.16 8.01 -14.78
N PRO A 139 -4.99 9.08 -14.75
CA PRO A 139 -6.34 9.00 -14.20
C PRO A 139 -7.25 8.01 -14.96
N PHE A 140 -6.90 7.67 -16.20
CA PHE A 140 -7.65 6.75 -17.06
C PHE A 140 -7.09 5.33 -17.06
N PHE A 141 -6.09 5.04 -16.22
CA PHE A 141 -5.44 3.74 -16.08
C PHE A 141 -6.45 2.58 -16.18
N ASN A 142 -6.09 1.55 -16.95
CA ASN A 142 -6.95 0.40 -17.16
C ASN A 142 -6.91 -0.55 -15.95
N GLU A 143 -7.51 -0.10 -14.86
CA GLU A 143 -7.61 -0.82 -13.59
C GLU A 143 -8.18 -2.23 -13.76
N ALA A 144 -9.17 -2.42 -14.64
CA ALA A 144 -9.80 -3.73 -14.83
C ALA A 144 -8.83 -4.78 -15.42
N ASP A 145 -8.07 -4.41 -16.46
CA ASP A 145 -7.03 -5.31 -17.01
C ASP A 145 -5.88 -5.51 -16.02
N PHE A 146 -5.53 -4.46 -15.27
CA PHE A 146 -4.52 -4.54 -14.22
C PHE A 146 -4.92 -5.53 -13.12
N ILE A 147 -6.09 -5.35 -12.49
CA ILE A 147 -6.58 -6.25 -11.43
C ILE A 147 -6.70 -7.68 -11.93
N GLN A 148 -7.17 -7.88 -13.17
CA GLN A 148 -7.24 -9.22 -13.75
C GLN A 148 -5.85 -9.84 -13.92
N SER A 149 -4.87 -9.04 -14.34
CA SER A 149 -3.49 -9.49 -14.52
C SER A 149 -2.80 -9.77 -13.20
N LEU A 150 -3.03 -8.93 -12.20
CA LEU A 150 -2.56 -9.08 -10.83
C LEU A 150 -3.12 -10.36 -10.20
N HIS A 151 -4.43 -10.58 -10.31
CA HIS A 151 -5.07 -11.80 -9.84
C HIS A 151 -4.43 -13.05 -10.47
N ARG A 152 -4.22 -13.04 -11.80
CA ARG A 152 -3.54 -14.16 -12.49
C ARG A 152 -2.08 -14.32 -12.06
N ALA A 153 -1.37 -13.23 -11.79
CA ALA A 153 0.00 -13.29 -11.30
C ALA A 153 0.06 -13.94 -9.91
N PHE A 154 -0.85 -13.57 -9.02
CA PHE A 154 -0.95 -14.15 -7.68
C PHE A 154 -1.33 -15.63 -7.75
N GLN A 155 -2.30 -16.00 -8.58
CA GLN A 155 -2.67 -17.41 -8.79
C GLN A 155 -1.48 -18.25 -9.28
N ARG A 156 -0.68 -17.72 -10.20
CA ARG A 156 0.53 -18.40 -10.70
C ARG A 156 1.61 -18.53 -9.63
N HIS A 157 1.79 -17.49 -8.81
CA HIS A 157 2.80 -17.49 -7.75
C HIS A 157 2.43 -18.47 -6.63
N CYS A 158 1.17 -18.46 -6.18
CA CYS A 158 0.69 -19.36 -5.13
C CYS A 158 0.42 -20.78 -5.63
N GLY A 159 0.21 -20.98 -6.94
CA GLY A 159 -0.24 -22.26 -7.50
C GLY A 159 -1.69 -22.61 -7.11
N LEU A 160 -2.48 -21.62 -6.69
CA LEU A 160 -3.85 -21.79 -6.19
C LEU A 160 -4.82 -20.92 -6.99
N GLU A 161 -6.01 -21.46 -7.29
CA GLU A 161 -7.07 -20.66 -7.92
C GLU A 161 -7.76 -19.72 -6.93
N LYS A 162 -7.88 -20.14 -5.66
CA LYS A 162 -8.52 -19.42 -4.56
C LYS A 162 -7.72 -19.62 -3.28
N SER A 163 -7.78 -18.62 -2.40
CA SER A 163 -7.18 -18.69 -1.07
C SER A 163 -7.99 -19.61 -0.15
N ASN A 164 -7.27 -20.44 0.59
CA ASN A 164 -7.82 -21.25 1.66
C ASN A 164 -7.67 -20.52 3.00
N ILE A 165 -6.58 -19.74 3.16
CA ILE A 165 -6.28 -18.98 4.38
C ILE A 165 -7.28 -17.86 4.60
N SER A 166 -7.80 -17.24 3.53
CA SER A 166 -8.78 -16.14 3.63
C SER A 166 -10.02 -16.55 4.42
N PHE A 167 -10.55 -17.76 4.17
CA PHE A 167 -11.70 -18.29 4.93
C PHE A 167 -11.40 -18.39 6.43
N PHE A 168 -10.20 -18.83 6.80
CA PHE A 168 -9.80 -18.92 8.20
C PHE A 168 -9.55 -17.54 8.83
N ALA A 169 -8.94 -16.63 8.07
CA ALA A 169 -8.72 -15.26 8.49
C ALA A 169 -10.02 -14.54 8.80
N GLU A 170 -11.04 -14.73 7.96
CA GLU A 170 -12.36 -14.15 8.16
C GLU A 170 -13.14 -14.78 9.32
N LYS A 171 -13.05 -16.10 9.47
CA LYS A 171 -13.90 -16.84 10.41
C LYS A 171 -13.33 -16.90 11.82
N PHE A 172 -12.01 -16.91 11.96
CA PHE A 172 -11.32 -17.07 13.25
C PHE A 172 -10.53 -15.83 13.67
N GLY A 173 -10.58 -14.77 12.87
CA GLY A 173 -10.12 -13.43 13.24
C GLY A 173 -8.60 -13.30 13.19
N TYR A 174 -8.03 -13.24 11.99
CA TYR A 174 -6.85 -12.39 11.83
C TYR A 174 -7.34 -10.94 11.95
N ARG A 175 -6.83 -10.29 12.99
CA ARG A 175 -7.26 -8.98 13.46
C ARG A 175 -6.91 -7.94 12.39
N ARG A 176 -7.74 -6.90 12.29
CA ARG A 176 -7.49 -5.68 11.51
C ARG A 176 -6.28 -4.91 12.05
N CYS A 177 -5.10 -5.50 11.92
CA CYS A 177 -3.82 -4.95 12.33
C CYS A 177 -2.80 -5.29 11.25
N SER A 178 -1.84 -4.41 11.04
CA SER A 178 -0.75 -4.72 10.13
C SER A 178 -0.01 -5.94 10.68
N ILE A 179 -0.05 -7.05 9.93
CA ILE A 179 0.74 -8.20 10.29
C ILE A 179 2.10 -7.98 9.64
N SER A 180 3.08 -7.63 10.44
CA SER A 180 4.48 -7.64 10.01
C SER A 180 4.87 -9.10 9.77
N TYR A 181 4.74 -9.53 8.53
CA TYR A 181 5.14 -10.88 8.08
C TYR A 181 6.67 -11.01 7.96
N GLU A 182 7.38 -9.89 8.12
CA GLU A 182 8.83 -9.80 8.17
C GLU A 182 9.35 -9.52 9.57
N THR A 183 10.65 -9.76 9.75
CA THR A 183 11.36 -9.51 11.00
C THR A 183 12.12 -8.19 11.01
N ASP A 184 11.92 -7.33 10.00
CA ASP A 184 12.61 -6.06 9.88
C ASP A 184 12.21 -5.13 11.05
N ASP A 185 13.20 -4.47 11.66
CA ASP A 185 12.96 -3.49 12.71
C ASP A 185 12.60 -2.15 12.08
N LEU A 186 11.31 -1.81 12.15
CA LEU A 186 10.76 -0.56 11.65
C LEU A 186 11.46 0.67 12.26
N THR A 187 11.93 0.56 13.51
CA THR A 187 12.69 1.61 14.18
C THR A 187 14.01 1.87 13.46
N GLN A 188 14.70 0.81 13.03
CA GLN A 188 15.96 0.94 12.27
C GLN A 188 15.71 1.56 10.89
N MET A 189 14.59 1.22 10.24
CA MET A 189 14.20 1.86 8.99
C MET A 189 13.95 3.36 9.17
N ARG A 190 13.22 3.77 10.22
CA ARG A 190 12.99 5.19 10.51
C ARG A 190 14.23 5.95 10.93
N VAL A 191 15.10 5.34 11.73
CA VAL A 191 16.40 5.93 12.08
C VAL A 191 17.22 6.15 10.82
N THR A 192 17.20 5.19 9.89
CA THR A 192 17.89 5.31 8.60
C THR A 192 17.31 6.46 7.77
N GLN A 193 15.99 6.54 7.64
CA GLN A 193 15.29 7.62 6.95
C GLN A 193 15.59 8.99 7.57
N ALA A 194 15.47 9.12 8.90
CA ALA A 194 15.72 10.36 9.62
C ALA A 194 17.20 10.80 9.55
N LEU A 195 18.14 9.86 9.60
CA LEU A 195 19.57 10.16 9.39
C LEU A 195 19.81 10.69 7.98
N PHE A 196 19.18 10.11 6.96
CA PHE A 196 19.29 10.61 5.59
C PHE A 196 18.67 12.01 5.41
N ASP A 197 17.49 12.25 5.98
CA ASP A 197 16.83 13.56 5.95
C ASP A 197 17.69 14.65 6.64
N MET A 198 18.40 14.29 7.71
CA MET A 198 19.33 15.19 8.42
C MET A 198 20.64 15.41 7.65
N GLU A 199 21.10 14.44 6.84
CA GLU A 199 22.34 14.53 6.05
C GLU A 199 22.21 15.38 4.77
N LEU A 200 21.02 15.92 4.52
CA LEU A 200 20.64 16.54 3.26
C LEU A 200 21.07 18.02 3.17
N ASP A 201 22.38 18.23 2.97
CA ASP A 201 22.95 19.22 2.02
C ASP A 201 24.49 19.21 2.03
N ALA A 202 25.14 18.83 3.14
CA ALA A 202 26.59 18.83 3.26
C ALA A 202 27.29 17.55 2.75
N THR A 203 26.57 16.42 2.69
CA THR A 203 27.18 15.08 2.54
C THR A 203 26.86 14.36 1.24
N LYS A 204 26.02 14.95 0.37
CA LYS A 204 25.63 14.39 -0.94
C LYS A 204 26.81 14.11 -1.88
N GLU A 205 27.90 14.88 -1.78
CA GLU A 205 29.11 14.66 -2.61
C GLU A 205 29.92 13.44 -2.16
N VAL A 206 29.79 12.99 -0.91
CA VAL A 206 30.63 11.93 -0.31
C VAL A 206 29.93 10.58 -0.31
N LEU A 207 28.60 10.56 -0.09
CA LEU A 207 27.84 9.32 0.07
C LEU A 207 27.19 8.79 -1.23
N GLY A 208 27.12 9.63 -2.28
CA GLY A 208 26.47 9.27 -3.55
C GLY A 208 24.96 9.53 -3.56
N PRO A 209 24.26 9.20 -4.68
CA PRO A 209 22.82 9.45 -4.81
C PRO A 209 22.01 8.61 -3.82
N ALA A 210 20.88 9.17 -3.36
CA ALA A 210 20.01 8.53 -2.39
C ALA A 210 19.56 7.12 -2.87
N PRO A 211 19.53 6.11 -1.99
CA PRO A 211 18.95 4.80 -2.31
C PRO A 211 17.42 4.89 -2.46
N GLU A 212 16.83 5.97 -1.95
CA GLU A 212 15.41 6.26 -2.03
C GLU A 212 15.08 7.11 -3.25
N LEU A 213 14.04 6.71 -3.98
CA LEU A 213 13.52 7.45 -5.11
C LEU A 213 12.36 8.33 -4.66
N LYS A 214 12.25 9.51 -5.25
CA LYS A 214 11.09 10.37 -5.03
C LYS A 214 9.81 9.63 -5.41
N VAL A 215 8.81 9.64 -4.53
CA VAL A 215 7.47 9.19 -4.91
C VAL A 215 7.01 10.04 -6.11
N PRO A 216 6.51 9.41 -7.17
CA PRO A 216 6.02 10.13 -8.35
C PRO A 216 4.90 11.10 -7.93
N PRO A 217 4.94 12.38 -8.35
CA PRO A 217 3.94 13.34 -7.96
C PRO A 217 2.60 12.95 -8.59
N LEU A 218 1.68 12.45 -7.76
CA LEU A 218 0.31 12.23 -8.21
C LEU A 218 -0.33 13.60 -8.44
N PRO A 219 -0.95 13.84 -9.60
CA PRO A 219 -1.56 15.15 -9.87
C PRO A 219 -2.55 15.52 -8.75
N ALA A 220 -2.40 16.70 -8.17
CA ALA A 220 -3.37 17.26 -7.22
C ALA A 220 -4.32 18.20 -7.96
N MET A 221 -5.62 18.16 -7.68
CA MET A 221 -6.49 19.26 -8.06
C MET A 221 -6.21 20.38 -7.07
N GLY A 222 -5.37 21.33 -7.47
CA GLY A 222 -5.16 22.57 -6.73
C GLY A 222 -6.49 23.25 -6.45
N ILE A 223 -7.04 23.04 -5.26
CA ILE A 223 -8.04 23.93 -4.69
C ILE A 223 -7.22 25.12 -4.18
N GLU A 224 -7.08 26.13 -5.03
CA GLU A 224 -6.72 27.47 -4.54
C GLU A 224 -7.72 27.80 -3.42
N LYS A 225 -7.25 27.80 -2.18
CA LYS A 225 -8.01 28.37 -1.07
C LYS A 225 -8.23 29.84 -1.42
N ALA A 226 -9.46 30.17 -1.80
CA ALA A 226 -9.89 31.55 -1.85
C ALA A 226 -9.91 32.07 -0.41
N ASP A 227 -8.93 32.92 -0.07
CA ASP A 227 -8.91 33.66 1.18
C ASP A 227 -10.23 34.43 1.35
N ARG A 228 -10.99 34.05 2.38
CA ARG A 228 -12.06 34.86 2.98
C ARG A 228 -12.13 34.66 4.47
#